data_AF-A0A162TUN1-F1
#
_entry.id   AF-A0A162TUN1-F1
#
_cell.length_a   1.000
_cell.length_b   1.000
_cell.length_c   1.000
_cell.angle_alpha   90.00
_cell.angle_beta   90.00
_cell.angle_gamma   90.00
#
_symmetry.space_group_name_H-M   'P 1'
#
loop_
_entity.id
_entity.type
_entity.pdbx_description
1 polymer ?
#
loop_
_entity_poly.entity_id
_entity_poly.type
_entity_poly.pdbx_seq_one_letter_code
_entity_poly.pdbx_strand_id
1 'polypeptide(L)'
;MTRRKVWSKREEPSIEETPSIKYISKPGLGGVSSPGAINISIRKVGNVKRRKVAGATKRKAPEDRLSLPKDITGSHFVQFVVDTMDIMDQFPEVKGYHIVMDNALIHVHSIVNPTIIRRGYTPAYLSTYSSELNKIEQFWEDIKHYFNREKLKDNKTLTYRMMDACERVHLQNI
;
A
#
# COMPACT_ATOMS: atom_id res chain seq x y z
N MET A 1 6.53 -9.28 12.72
CA MET A 1 6.02 -10.52 13.33
C MET A 1 5.63 -10.18 14.76
N THR A 2 4.33 -10.04 15.04
CA THR A 2 3.88 -9.67 16.40
C THR A 2 3.85 -10.93 17.25
N ARG A 3 4.76 -11.04 18.23
CA ARG A 3 4.75 -12.15 19.18
C ARG A 3 3.65 -11.88 20.21
N ARG A 4 2.65 -12.74 20.30
CA ARG A 4 1.66 -12.64 21.39
C ARG A 4 2.37 -12.96 22.70
N LYS A 5 2.12 -12.12 23.72
CA LYS A 5 2.57 -12.40 25.08
C LYS A 5 1.44 -13.14 25.77
N VAL A 6 1.74 -14.34 26.28
CA VAL A 6 0.79 -15.18 27.02
C VAL A 6 1.42 -15.49 28.37
N TRP A 7 0.58 -15.57 29.40
CA TRP A 7 1.00 -15.95 30.74
C TRP A 7 0.59 -17.41 30.99
N SER A 8 1.49 -18.20 31.57
CA SER A 8 1.22 -19.54 32.09
C SER A 8 1.66 -19.63 33.55
N LYS A 9 1.19 -20.65 34.27
CA LYS A 9 1.68 -20.93 35.61
C LYS A 9 3.17 -21.24 35.56
N ARG A 10 3.87 -20.92 36.65
CA ARG A 10 5.30 -21.24 36.80
C ARG A 10 5.47 -22.75 36.57
N GLU A 11 6.41 -23.11 35.71
CA GLU A 11 6.74 -24.50 35.30
C GLU A 11 5.82 -25.14 34.24
N GLU A 12 4.76 -24.46 33.77
CA GLU A 12 3.95 -24.94 32.64
C GLU A 12 4.32 -24.20 31.35
N PRO A 13 4.65 -24.91 30.25
CA PRO A 13 4.93 -24.26 28.97
C PRO A 13 3.66 -23.67 28.37
N SER A 14 3.70 -22.40 27.97
CA SER A 14 2.62 -21.79 27.20
C SER A 14 2.62 -22.32 25.77
N ILE A 15 1.59 -23.07 25.39
CA ILE A 15 1.41 -23.58 24.03
C ILE A 15 0.48 -22.64 23.28
N GLU A 16 0.96 -22.04 22.19
CA GLU A 16 0.15 -21.23 21.28
C GLU A 16 0.10 -21.90 19.91
N GLU A 17 -1.10 -22.21 19.42
CA GLU A 17 -1.30 -22.58 18.03
C GLU A 17 -1.06 -21.36 17.13
N THR A 18 0.09 -21.33 16.46
CA THR A 18 0.38 -20.28 15.49
C THR A 18 -0.27 -20.65 14.16
N PRO A 19 -1.21 -19.85 13.61
CA PRO A 19 -1.75 -20.13 12.30
C PRO A 19 -0.63 -20.11 11.25
N SER A 20 -0.58 -21.13 10.39
CA SER A 20 0.46 -21.27 9.37
C SER A 20 0.60 -19.98 8.53
N ILE A 21 1.84 -19.55 8.30
CA ILE A 21 2.24 -18.23 7.74
C ILE A 21 2.02 -18.18 6.20
N LYS A 22 0.87 -18.65 5.70
CA LYS A 22 0.45 -18.41 4.32
C LYS A 22 -0.49 -17.20 4.30
N TYR A 23 0.08 -16.02 4.56
CA TYR A 23 -0.67 -14.77 4.40
C TYR A 23 -0.51 -14.26 2.96
N ILE A 24 -1.64 -13.94 2.33
CA ILE A 24 -1.65 -13.24 1.05
C ILE A 24 -1.55 -11.75 1.35
N SER A 25 -0.33 -11.21 1.29
CA SER A 25 -0.12 -9.76 1.37
C SER A 25 -0.69 -9.08 0.12
N LYS A 26 -1.32 -7.91 0.32
CA LYS A 26 -1.80 -7.06 -0.77
C LYS A 26 -1.02 -5.76 -0.76
N PRO A 27 -0.39 -5.38 -1.88
CA PRO A 27 0.22 -4.08 -1.98
C PRO A 27 -0.85 -3.00 -2.11
N GLY A 28 -0.60 -1.84 -1.49
CA GLY A 28 -1.46 -0.66 -1.58
C GLY A 28 -0.63 0.60 -1.80
N LEU A 29 -1.25 1.60 -2.42
CA LEU A 29 -0.75 2.97 -2.52
C LEU A 29 -1.68 3.88 -1.71
N GLY A 30 -1.11 4.91 -1.11
CA GLY A 30 -1.84 5.90 -0.32
C GLY A 30 -1.28 7.29 -0.57
N GLY A 31 -2.15 8.28 -0.51
CA GLY A 31 -1.82 9.70 -0.52
C GLY A 31 -2.57 10.36 0.62
N VAL A 32 -1.84 11.08 1.48
CA VAL A 32 -2.36 11.73 2.68
C VAL A 32 -1.96 13.19 2.69
N SER A 33 -2.76 14.03 3.34
CA SER A 33 -2.50 15.44 3.58
C SER A 33 -2.95 15.80 5.00
N SER A 34 -2.62 17.01 5.47
CA SER A 34 -3.02 17.45 6.82
C SER A 34 -4.53 17.30 7.12
N PRO A 35 -5.45 17.52 6.17
CA PRO A 35 -6.88 17.25 6.37
C PRO A 35 -7.28 15.77 6.43
N GLY A 36 -6.41 14.84 6.05
CA GLY A 36 -6.68 13.40 6.09
C GLY A 36 -6.17 12.62 4.87
N ALA A 37 -6.70 11.42 4.68
CA ALA A 37 -6.37 10.60 3.51
C ALA A 37 -7.06 11.15 2.25
N ILE A 38 -6.29 11.37 1.18
CA ILE A 38 -6.81 11.85 -0.11
C ILE A 38 -7.24 10.66 -0.98
N ASN A 39 -6.36 9.69 -1.17
CA ASN A 39 -6.60 8.55 -2.05
C ASN A 39 -5.89 7.31 -1.52
N ILE A 40 -6.57 6.16 -1.54
CA ILE A 40 -6.02 4.86 -1.15
C ILE A 40 -6.42 3.82 -2.17
N SER A 41 -5.42 3.19 -2.79
CA SER A 41 -5.62 2.16 -3.79
C SER A 41 -5.05 0.83 -3.30
N ILE A 42 -5.89 -0.19 -3.19
CA ILE A 42 -5.50 -1.55 -2.80
C ILE A 42 -5.68 -2.49 -3.99
N ARG A 43 -4.64 -3.22 -4.37
CA ARG A 43 -4.75 -4.19 -5.47
C ARG A 43 -5.30 -5.53 -5.02
N LYS A 44 -6.11 -6.14 -5.89
CA LYS A 44 -6.43 -7.57 -5.82
C LYS A 44 -5.19 -8.36 -6.24
N VAL A 45 -4.82 -9.37 -5.47
CA VAL A 45 -3.65 -10.20 -5.78
C VAL A 45 -3.90 -10.96 -7.09
N GLY A 46 -3.02 -10.76 -8.07
CA GLY A 46 -2.95 -11.60 -9.26
C GLY A 46 -2.47 -13.01 -8.91
N ASN A 47 -3.12 -14.04 -9.43
CA ASN A 47 -2.67 -15.43 -9.28
C ASN A 47 -1.32 -15.61 -9.97
N VAL A 48 -0.22 -15.75 -9.22
CA VAL A 48 1.07 -16.15 -9.78
C VAL A 48 1.24 -17.65 -9.64
N LYS A 49 1.10 -18.41 -10.73
CA LYS A 49 1.83 -19.66 -10.85
C LYS A 49 3.30 -19.29 -11.03
N ARG A 50 4.17 -19.74 -10.13
CA ARG A 50 5.62 -19.48 -10.18
C ARG A 50 6.11 -19.73 -11.61
N ARG A 51 6.73 -18.71 -12.24
CA ARG A 51 7.38 -18.86 -13.53
C ARG A 51 8.47 -19.91 -13.34
N LYS A 52 8.33 -21.08 -13.96
CA LYS A 52 9.41 -22.07 -13.99
C LYS A 52 10.60 -21.40 -14.67
N VAL A 53 11.77 -21.49 -14.05
CA VAL A 53 13.06 -21.09 -14.63
C VAL A 53 13.15 -21.73 -16.02
N ALA A 54 13.56 -20.94 -17.02
CA ALA A 54 13.67 -21.40 -18.40
C ALA A 54 14.63 -22.59 -18.48
N GLY A 55 14.13 -23.72 -19.01
CA GLY A 55 14.90 -24.97 -19.12
C GLY A 55 14.05 -26.25 -18.97
N ALA A 56 12.82 -26.17 -18.45
CA ALA A 56 11.93 -27.33 -18.35
C ALA A 56 11.11 -27.51 -19.64
N THR A 57 11.65 -28.30 -20.57
CA THR A 57 10.96 -28.77 -21.79
C THR A 57 9.68 -29.56 -21.44
N LYS A 58 8.51 -29.06 -21.86
CA LYS A 58 7.49 -29.78 -22.66
C LYS A 58 6.15 -29.02 -22.78
N ARG A 59 5.82 -28.74 -24.05
CA ARG A 59 4.51 -28.71 -24.76
C ARG A 59 3.43 -27.68 -24.36
N LYS A 60 2.95 -26.96 -25.37
CA LYS A 60 2.04 -25.80 -25.37
C LYS A 60 0.61 -26.12 -24.91
N ALA A 61 -0.05 -25.11 -24.32
CA ALA A 61 -1.48 -24.85 -24.49
C ALA A 61 -1.63 -23.35 -24.86
N PRO A 62 -2.40 -22.97 -25.89
CA PRO A 62 -2.68 -21.57 -26.21
C PRO A 62 -3.96 -21.16 -25.47
N GLU A 63 -3.79 -20.59 -24.28
CA GLU A 63 -4.82 -19.74 -23.68
C GLU A 63 -4.13 -18.56 -23.04
N ASP A 64 -4.53 -17.36 -23.47
CA ASP A 64 -4.18 -16.08 -22.87
C ASP A 64 -4.43 -16.11 -21.36
N ARG A 65 -3.41 -16.46 -20.60
CA ARG A 65 -3.36 -16.21 -19.17
C ARG A 65 -2.35 -15.12 -18.96
N LEU A 66 -2.81 -13.88 -19.21
CA LEU A 66 -2.11 -12.67 -18.79
C LEU A 66 -1.82 -12.80 -17.30
N SER A 67 -0.57 -13.10 -16.97
CA SER A 67 -0.10 -13.14 -15.60
C SER A 67 -0.08 -11.71 -15.08
N LEU A 68 -1.10 -11.34 -14.29
CA LEU A 68 -1.09 -10.06 -13.58
C LEU A 68 0.11 -10.05 -12.62
N PRO A 69 0.99 -9.03 -12.67
CA PRO A 69 2.04 -8.85 -11.68
C PRO A 69 1.44 -8.82 -10.27
N LYS A 70 2.12 -9.48 -9.33
CA LYS A 70 1.74 -9.45 -7.91
C LYS A 70 1.97 -8.07 -7.27
N ASP A 71 2.84 -7.27 -7.88
CA ASP A 71 3.41 -6.04 -7.31
C ASP A 71 2.94 -4.78 -8.05
N ILE A 72 3.19 -3.61 -7.45
CA ILE A 72 2.88 -2.31 -8.05
C ILE A 72 3.95 -2.00 -9.10
N THR A 73 3.53 -1.85 -10.35
CA THR A 73 4.40 -1.38 -11.44
C THR A 73 4.40 0.15 -11.51
N GLY A 74 5.42 0.73 -12.16
CA GLY A 74 5.47 2.18 -12.38
C GLY A 74 4.25 2.74 -13.12
N SER A 75 3.66 1.98 -14.05
CA SER A 75 2.41 2.37 -14.72
C SER A 75 1.22 2.49 -13.75
N HIS A 76 1.16 1.63 -12.74
CA HIS A 76 0.13 1.69 -11.72
C HIS A 76 0.33 2.89 -10.80
N PHE A 77 1.58 3.21 -10.49
CA PHE A 77 1.91 4.40 -9.73
C PHE A 77 1.55 5.69 -10.49
N VAL A 78 1.90 5.78 -11.77
CA VAL A 78 1.54 6.93 -12.62
C VAL A 78 0.02 7.15 -12.63
N GLN A 79 -0.78 6.09 -12.81
CA GLN A 79 -2.23 6.20 -12.77
C GLN A 79 -2.72 6.68 -11.40
N PHE A 80 -2.17 6.14 -10.31
CA PHE A 80 -2.53 6.55 -8.96
C PHE A 80 -2.24 8.04 -8.71
N VAL A 81 -1.12 8.56 -9.20
CA VAL A 81 -0.79 10.00 -9.10
C VAL A 81 -1.80 10.85 -9.87
N VAL A 82 -2.18 10.43 -11.08
CA VAL A 82 -3.22 11.11 -11.88
C VAL A 82 -4.55 11.13 -11.14
N ASP A 83 -5.03 9.98 -10.66
CA ASP A 83 -6.30 9.86 -9.93
C ASP A 83 -6.29 10.71 -8.65
N THR A 84 -5.14 10.77 -7.97
CA THR A 84 -4.97 11.59 -6.76
C THR A 84 -5.05 13.07 -7.08
N MET A 85 -4.41 13.52 -8.16
CA MET A 85 -4.54 14.91 -8.60
C MET A 85 -5.96 15.24 -9.07
N ASP A 86 -6.68 14.31 -9.73
CA ASP A 86 -8.08 14.51 -10.11
C ASP A 86 -8.99 14.73 -8.87
N ILE A 87 -8.68 14.11 -7.74
CA ILE A 87 -9.35 14.35 -6.46
C ILE A 87 -8.92 15.72 -5.90
N MET A 88 -7.63 16.00 -5.84
CA MET A 88 -7.10 17.27 -5.32
C MET A 88 -7.62 18.49 -6.09
N ASP A 89 -7.75 18.38 -7.41
CA ASP A 89 -8.23 19.44 -8.31
C ASP A 89 -9.68 19.86 -8.00
N GLN A 90 -10.46 19.02 -7.29
CA GLN A 90 -11.82 19.35 -6.82
C GLN A 90 -11.82 20.29 -5.60
N PHE A 91 -10.69 20.42 -4.91
CA PHE A 91 -10.55 21.20 -3.69
C PHE A 91 -9.62 22.41 -3.93
N PRO A 92 -10.15 23.64 -3.98
CA PRO A 92 -9.32 24.83 -4.22
C PRO A 92 -8.20 25.04 -3.20
N GLU A 93 -8.39 24.56 -1.97
CA GLU A 93 -7.47 24.74 -0.84
C GLU A 93 -6.14 23.99 -1.00
N VAL A 94 -6.13 22.87 -1.74
CA VAL A 94 -4.91 22.06 -1.95
C VAL A 94 -4.17 22.41 -3.23
N LYS A 95 -4.66 23.40 -3.98
CA LYS A 95 -4.05 23.83 -5.23
C LYS A 95 -2.63 24.36 -4.98
N GLY A 96 -1.66 23.91 -5.77
CA GLY A 96 -0.27 24.32 -5.63
C GLY A 96 0.50 23.61 -4.50
N TYR A 97 -0.11 22.61 -3.86
CA TYR A 97 0.57 21.81 -2.84
C TYR A 97 1.78 21.07 -3.41
N HIS A 98 2.68 20.69 -2.50
CA HIS A 98 3.80 19.83 -2.82
C HIS A 98 3.35 18.37 -2.72
N ILE A 99 3.68 17.58 -3.74
CA ILE A 99 3.48 16.13 -3.71
C ILE A 99 4.79 15.51 -3.25
N VAL A 100 4.84 15.14 -1.96
CA VAL A 100 6.01 14.54 -1.33
C VAL A 100 6.00 13.03 -1.55
N MET A 101 7.11 12.48 -2.04
CA MET A 101 7.29 11.06 -2.33
C MET A 101 8.66 10.59 -1.82
N ASP A 102 8.81 9.30 -1.48
CA ASP A 102 10.13 8.71 -1.25
C ASP A 102 10.89 8.49 -2.57
N ASN A 103 12.18 8.20 -2.50
CA ASN A 103 13.01 7.99 -3.69
C ASN A 103 12.98 6.51 -4.13
N ALA A 104 11.81 6.06 -4.62
CA ALA A 104 11.60 4.69 -5.07
C ALA A 104 11.60 4.54 -6.60
N LEU A 105 12.16 3.44 -7.11
CA LEU A 105 12.22 3.15 -8.57
C LEU A 105 10.84 3.11 -9.25
N ILE A 106 9.78 2.81 -8.49
CA ILE A 106 8.40 2.78 -8.99
C ILE A 106 7.86 4.17 -9.35
N HIS A 107 8.53 5.26 -8.94
CA HIS A 107 8.07 6.62 -9.16
C HIS A 107 8.32 7.15 -10.56
N VAL A 108 9.10 6.45 -11.40
CA VAL A 108 9.33 6.76 -12.83
C VAL A 108 9.40 8.28 -13.07
N HIS A 109 10.39 8.94 -12.45
CA HIS A 109 10.47 10.40 -12.34
C HIS A 109 10.29 11.15 -13.68
N SER A 110 10.76 10.56 -14.77
CA SER A 110 10.64 11.12 -16.14
C SER A 110 9.21 11.31 -16.61
N ILE A 111 8.25 10.55 -16.07
CA ILE A 111 6.83 10.62 -16.41
C ILE A 111 6.05 11.38 -15.34
N VAL A 112 6.33 11.09 -14.06
CA VAL A 112 5.57 11.64 -12.94
C VAL A 112 5.84 13.13 -12.73
N ASN A 113 7.11 13.58 -12.77
CA ASN A 113 7.43 14.99 -12.52
C ASN A 113 6.78 15.95 -13.51
N PRO A 114 6.90 15.74 -14.85
CA PRO A 114 6.22 16.61 -15.81
C PRO A 114 4.70 16.59 -15.64
N THR A 115 4.13 15.45 -15.24
CA THR A 115 2.69 15.28 -15.05
C THR A 115 2.19 16.10 -13.86
N ILE A 116 2.93 16.11 -12.74
CA ILE A 116 2.65 16.90 -11.54
C ILE A 116 2.81 18.40 -11.82
N ILE A 117 3.94 18.80 -12.42
CA ILE A 117 4.25 20.21 -12.70
C ILE A 117 3.22 20.82 -13.66
N ARG A 118 2.82 20.09 -14.71
CA ARG A 118 1.82 20.57 -15.69
C ARG A 118 0.45 20.86 -15.05
N ARG A 119 0.11 20.18 -13.95
CA ARG A 119 -1.12 20.43 -13.20
C ARG A 119 -1.00 21.55 -12.16
N GLY A 120 0.18 22.15 -12.03
CA GLY A 120 0.44 23.26 -11.11
C GLY A 120 0.83 22.83 -9.69
N TYR A 121 1.25 21.58 -9.50
CA TYR A 121 1.79 21.08 -8.23
C TYR A 121 3.32 20.98 -8.28
N THR A 122 3.96 20.90 -7.11
CA THR A 122 5.43 20.77 -7.01
C THR A 122 5.82 19.38 -6.52
N PRO A 123 6.52 18.55 -7.32
CA PRO A 123 7.04 17.27 -6.83
C PRO A 123 8.19 17.51 -5.85
N ALA A 124 8.18 16.84 -4.71
CA ALA A 124 9.25 16.87 -3.71
C ALA A 124 9.65 15.45 -3.32
N TYR A 125 10.95 15.21 -3.16
CA TYR A 125 11.48 13.89 -2.86
C TYR A 125 12.21 13.88 -1.53
N LEU A 126 11.89 12.90 -0.69
CA LEU A 126 12.61 12.66 0.54
C LEU A 126 13.99 12.05 0.24
N SER A 127 14.95 12.36 1.11
CA SER A 127 16.27 11.75 0.99
C SER A 127 16.19 10.24 1.25
N THR A 128 17.10 9.48 0.64
CA THR A 128 17.09 8.02 0.75
C THR A 128 17.17 7.59 2.22
N TYR A 129 16.40 6.56 2.60
CA TYR A 129 16.31 6.04 3.97
C TYR A 129 15.69 6.99 5.01
N SER A 130 15.00 8.05 4.60
CA SER A 130 14.30 8.98 5.51
C SER A 130 12.82 8.62 5.72
N SER A 131 12.52 7.35 6.03
CA SER A 131 11.13 6.91 6.27
C SER A 131 10.49 7.61 7.46
N GLU A 132 11.27 8.02 8.46
CA GLU A 132 10.80 8.78 9.63
C GLU A 132 10.26 10.16 9.26
N LEU A 133 10.73 10.74 8.16
CA LEU A 133 10.24 12.01 7.63
C LEU A 133 8.98 11.85 6.78
N ASN A 134 8.62 10.61 6.43
CA ASN A 134 7.45 10.31 5.65
C ASN A 134 6.26 10.04 6.57
N LYS A 135 5.44 11.07 6.80
CA LYS A 135 4.26 10.96 7.67
C LYS A 135 3.26 9.88 7.24
N ILE A 136 3.28 9.45 5.97
CA ILE A 136 2.43 8.33 5.53
C ILE A 136 2.78 7.00 6.22
N GLU A 137 3.99 6.85 6.75
CA GLU A 137 4.37 5.65 7.50
C GLU A 137 3.58 5.56 8.80
N GLN A 138 3.40 6.68 9.52
CA GLN A 138 2.57 6.75 10.72
C GLN A 138 1.11 6.44 10.40
N PHE A 139 0.60 6.99 9.30
CA PHE A 139 -0.74 6.67 8.79
C PHE A 139 -0.91 5.15 8.55
N TRP A 140 0.08 4.49 7.93
CA TRP A 140 0.03 3.05 7.73
C TRP A 140 0.14 2.25 9.03
N GLU A 141 0.91 2.72 10.01
CA GLU A 141 0.99 2.10 11.33
C GLU A 141 -0.36 2.15 12.05
N ASP A 142 -1.01 3.30 12.06
CA ASP A 142 -2.34 3.48 12.66
C ASP A 142 -3.36 2.55 12.01
N ILE A 143 -3.43 2.53 10.67
CA ILE A 143 -4.29 1.62 9.92
C ILE A 143 -4.02 0.16 10.29
N LYS A 144 -2.75 -0.26 10.30
CA LYS A 144 -2.38 -1.66 10.64
C LYS A 144 -2.78 -2.02 12.07
N HIS A 145 -2.70 -1.09 13.01
CA HIS A 145 -3.13 -1.30 14.39
C HIS A 145 -4.64 -1.56 14.50
N TYR A 146 -5.47 -0.85 13.73
CA TYR A 146 -6.90 -1.14 13.63
C TYR A 146 -7.16 -2.55 13.09
N PHE A 147 -6.37 -3.01 12.12
CA PHE A 147 -6.52 -4.36 11.55
C PHE A 147 -6.03 -5.50 12.44
N ASN A 148 -4.97 -5.29 13.21
CA ASN A 148 -4.30 -6.37 13.95
C ASN A 148 -5.14 -6.97 15.09
N ARG A 149 -6.29 -6.37 15.40
CA ARG A 149 -7.23 -6.85 16.43
C ARG A 149 -8.16 -7.97 15.95
N GLU A 150 -8.33 -8.18 14.64
CA GLU A 150 -9.35 -9.11 14.13
C GLU A 150 -8.93 -9.87 12.85
N LYS A 151 -9.34 -11.15 12.73
CA LYS A 151 -9.07 -11.98 11.54
C LYS A 151 -9.82 -11.45 10.31
N LEU A 152 -9.08 -11.10 9.26
CA LEU A 152 -9.63 -10.71 7.96
C LEU A 152 -10.06 -11.94 7.16
N LYS A 153 -11.35 -12.01 6.77
CA LYS A 153 -11.93 -13.16 6.05
C LYS A 153 -11.93 -13.01 4.52
N ASP A 154 -12.16 -11.81 3.99
CA ASP A 154 -12.29 -11.56 2.54
C ASP A 154 -11.85 -10.13 2.12
N ASN A 155 -11.68 -9.92 0.81
CA ASN A 155 -11.33 -8.65 0.16
C ASN A 155 -12.32 -7.52 0.46
N LYS A 156 -13.63 -7.80 0.38
CA LYS A 156 -14.66 -6.79 0.64
C LYS A 156 -14.59 -6.30 2.09
N THR A 157 -14.34 -7.21 3.02
CA THR A 157 -14.13 -6.90 4.44
C THR A 157 -12.88 -6.06 4.65
N LEU A 158 -11.80 -6.29 3.88
CA LEU A 158 -10.61 -5.46 3.95
C LEU A 158 -10.89 -4.02 3.51
N THR A 159 -11.54 -3.82 2.36
CA THR A 159 -11.84 -2.47 1.86
C THR A 159 -12.74 -1.68 2.82
N TYR A 160 -13.82 -2.29 3.31
CA TYR A 160 -14.73 -1.64 4.27
C TYR A 160 -14.00 -1.21 5.55
N ARG A 161 -13.17 -2.09 6.11
CA ARG A 161 -12.37 -1.77 7.30
C ARG A 161 -11.28 -0.74 7.03
N MET A 162 -10.73 -0.71 5.81
CA MET A 162 -9.79 0.34 5.42
C MET A 162 -10.48 1.70 5.48
N MET A 163 -11.70 1.81 4.93
CA MET A 163 -12.49 3.03 4.96
C MET A 163 -12.82 3.45 6.39
N ASP A 164 -13.35 2.55 7.20
CA ASP A 164 -13.65 2.82 8.63
C ASP A 164 -12.39 3.19 9.43
N ALA A 165 -11.24 2.56 9.15
CA ALA A 165 -9.98 2.94 9.77
C ALA A 165 -9.56 4.36 9.34
N CYS A 166 -9.67 4.71 8.05
CA CYS A 166 -9.30 6.02 7.55
C CYS A 166 -10.13 7.16 8.15
N GLU A 167 -11.42 6.92 8.42
CA GLU A 167 -12.28 7.88 9.12
C GLU A 167 -11.89 8.06 10.59
N ARG A 168 -11.24 7.06 11.20
CA ARG A 168 -10.85 7.06 12.62
C ARG A 168 -9.42 7.54 12.86
N VAL A 169 -8.54 7.51 11.85
CA VAL A 169 -7.17 8.02 11.98
C VAL A 169 -7.24 9.50 12.35
N HIS A 170 -6.65 9.85 13.50
CA HIS A 170 -6.66 11.21 14.00
C HIS A 170 -5.77 12.11 13.13
N LEU A 171 -6.33 13.24 12.68
CA LEU A 171 -5.65 14.23 11.83
C LEU A 171 -4.40 14.84 12.48
N GLN A 172 -4.25 14.70 13.80
CA GLN A 172 -3.06 15.14 14.54
C GLN A 172 -1.83 14.26 14.29
N ASN A 173 -2.02 13.07 13.70
CA ASN A 173 -0.95 12.11 13.37
C ASN A 173 -0.53 12.16 11.88
N ILE A 174 -1.03 13.14 11.11
CA ILE A 174 -0.72 13.37 9.68
C ILE A 174 -0.02 14.73 9.50
#